data_AF-A0A6A6PSS2-F1
#
_entry.id   AF-A0A6A6PSS2-F1
#
_cell.length_a   1.000
_cell.length_b   1.000
_cell.length_c   1.000
_cell.angle_alpha   90.00
_cell.angle_beta   90.00
_cell.angle_gamma   90.00
#
_symmetry.space_group_name_H-M   'P 1'
#
loop_
_entity.id
_entity.type
_entity.pdbx_description
1 polymer ?
#
loop_
_entity_poly.entity_id
_entity_poly.type
_entity_poly.pdbx_seq_one_letter_code
_entity_poly.pdbx_strand_id
1 'polypeptide(L)'
;MRALTASLFGVAAGTLGLESIPGFIFYFLGTAGVSLLIFNLKADGKPAAYFYNPFGDLWFGDLFGGLMSFARLEQAALLKKVVDAIKDLVQDCNFDCNDSGIALQAMDNSHVALVSMMLKSESFSPFRCDRNIALGINLTSLTKVLRAAQNEDILTLKAEDAPDVVNLMFEDSKTDRMSEYDIKLMDIDQEHLGIPDTEYAATISLPSSEFQRICRDLSQLSESVAIECTKEGVKFNCSGDIGSGSVSLRQHTNVEDESKNVEINLSEPVALTFSLKYLVNFCKASGLSDHVKLCLSNEVPLLVEYALANNSYLRFYLAPKIGDEE
;
A
#
# COMPACT_ATOMS: atom_id res chain seq x y z
N MET A 1 20.40 -7.45 15.47
CA MET A 1 21.08 -8.02 16.66
C MET A 1 21.14 -9.55 16.59
N ARG A 2 20.03 -10.27 16.33
CA ARG A 2 20.01 -11.75 16.30
C ARG A 2 20.68 -12.43 15.09
N ALA A 3 20.60 -11.86 13.88
CA ALA A 3 21.32 -12.42 12.71
C ALA A 3 22.85 -12.44 12.88
N LEU A 4 23.38 -11.49 13.66
CA LEU A 4 24.81 -11.43 13.99
C LEU A 4 25.19 -12.44 15.07
N THR A 5 24.29 -12.80 16.01
CA THR A 5 24.65 -13.64 17.16
C THR A 5 24.86 -15.10 16.78
N ALA A 6 24.06 -15.65 15.86
CA ALA A 6 24.27 -17.01 15.37
C ALA A 6 25.64 -17.16 14.67
N SER A 7 25.97 -16.22 13.80
CA SER A 7 27.28 -16.16 13.12
C SER A 7 28.43 -15.92 14.09
N LEU A 8 28.28 -14.97 15.02
CA LEU A 8 29.30 -14.62 16.02
C LEU A 8 29.60 -15.80 16.97
N PHE A 9 28.56 -16.51 17.44
CA PHE A 9 28.75 -17.67 18.32
C PHE A 9 29.29 -18.88 17.57
N GLY A 10 28.94 -19.07 16.29
CA GLY A 10 29.56 -20.08 15.44
C GLY A 10 31.07 -19.85 15.25
N VAL A 11 31.46 -18.60 14.95
CA VAL A 11 32.89 -18.21 14.83
C VAL A 11 33.61 -18.30 16.18
N ALA A 12 32.96 -17.90 17.28
CA ALA A 12 33.52 -18.01 18.62
C ALA A 12 33.74 -19.48 19.04
N ALA A 13 32.79 -20.38 18.75
CA ALA A 13 32.96 -21.80 19.03
C ALA A 13 34.12 -22.42 18.24
N GLY A 14 34.27 -22.03 16.96
CA GLY A 14 35.37 -22.47 16.10
C GLY A 14 36.73 -21.95 16.56
N THR A 15 36.83 -20.68 16.96
CA THR A 15 38.09 -20.10 17.50
C THR A 15 38.49 -20.69 18.86
N LEU A 16 37.51 -21.14 19.65
CA LEU A 16 37.74 -21.82 20.94
C LEU A 16 38.02 -23.32 20.79
N GLY A 17 38.01 -23.88 19.57
CA GLY A 17 38.25 -25.31 19.31
C GLY A 17 37.17 -26.23 19.90
N LEU A 18 35.97 -25.71 20.12
CA LEU A 18 34.85 -26.48 20.68
C LEU A 18 34.19 -27.31 19.56
N GLU A 19 34.66 -28.54 19.37
CA GLU A 19 34.10 -29.46 18.38
C GLU A 19 32.93 -30.28 18.97
N SER A 20 31.95 -30.63 18.13
CA SER A 20 30.84 -31.53 18.48
C SER A 20 29.94 -30.99 19.62
N ILE A 21 29.71 -31.79 20.67
CA ILE A 21 28.75 -31.50 21.76
C ILE A 21 29.09 -30.23 22.56
N PRO A 22 30.36 -29.99 22.97
CA PRO A 22 30.75 -28.74 23.63
C PRO A 22 30.44 -27.47 22.82
N GLY A 23 30.64 -27.50 21.50
CA GLY A 23 30.32 -26.39 20.60
C GLY A 23 28.81 -26.15 20.52
N PHE A 24 28.03 -27.23 20.47
CA PHE A 24 26.57 -27.15 20.48
C PHE A 24 26.02 -26.58 21.80
N ILE A 25 26.56 -27.01 22.94
CA ILE A 25 26.20 -26.49 24.27
C ILE A 25 26.56 -25.00 24.38
N PHE A 26 27.74 -24.61 23.90
CA PHE A 26 28.17 -23.21 23.89
C PHE A 26 27.25 -22.33 23.03
N TYR A 27 26.89 -22.80 21.83
CA TYR A 27 25.92 -22.12 20.97
C TYR A 27 24.56 -21.99 21.65
N PHE A 28 24.03 -23.07 22.23
CA PHE A 28 22.73 -23.06 22.89
C PHE A 28 22.68 -22.11 24.09
N LEU A 29 23.71 -22.11 24.93
CA LEU A 29 23.80 -21.21 26.08
C LEU A 29 23.97 -19.75 25.65
N GLY A 30 24.78 -19.48 24.63
CA GLY A 30 24.96 -18.14 24.07
C GLY A 30 23.66 -17.58 23.50
N THR A 31 22.94 -18.39 22.71
CA THR A 31 21.64 -18.05 22.15
C THR A 31 20.59 -17.83 23.23
N ALA A 32 20.51 -18.71 24.24
CA ALA A 32 19.61 -18.52 25.37
C ALA A 32 19.91 -17.23 26.16
N GLY A 33 21.20 -16.88 26.31
CA GLY A 33 21.62 -15.63 26.93
C GLY A 33 21.20 -14.39 26.13
N VAL A 34 21.34 -14.42 24.81
CA VAL A 34 20.86 -13.34 23.92
C VAL A 34 19.34 -13.23 23.95
N SER A 35 18.62 -14.34 23.93
CA SER A 35 17.16 -14.35 24.07
C SER A 35 16.71 -13.77 25.41
N LEU A 36 17.42 -14.06 26.49
CA LEU A 36 17.18 -13.46 27.81
C LEU A 36 17.45 -11.95 27.82
N LEU A 37 18.51 -11.49 27.15
CA LEU A 37 18.80 -10.05 27.00
C LEU A 37 17.72 -9.36 26.18
N ILE A 38 17.23 -9.98 25.11
CA ILE A 38 16.18 -9.41 24.27
C ILE A 38 14.86 -9.36 25.04
N PHE A 39 14.55 -10.38 25.84
CA PHE A 39 13.39 -10.38 26.72
C PHE A 39 13.42 -9.25 27.75
N ASN A 40 14.56 -9.04 28.41
CA ASN A 40 14.68 -8.06 29.49
C ASN A 40 14.93 -6.63 29.00
N LEU A 41 15.75 -6.45 27.96
CA LEU A 41 16.19 -5.12 27.53
C LEU A 41 15.39 -4.54 26.35
N LYS A 42 14.88 -5.40 25.45
CA LYS A 42 14.19 -4.94 24.24
C LYS A 42 12.67 -5.15 24.31
N ALA A 43 12.23 -6.25 24.90
CA ALA A 43 10.80 -6.57 25.01
C ALA A 43 10.14 -6.02 26.29
N ASP A 44 10.91 -5.45 27.23
CA ASP A 44 10.42 -4.89 28.50
C ASP A 44 9.45 -5.84 29.25
N GLY A 45 9.70 -7.16 29.15
CA GLY A 45 8.84 -8.20 29.72
C GLY A 45 7.52 -8.48 28.98
N LYS A 46 7.26 -7.86 27.83
CA LYS A 46 6.07 -8.07 26.97
C LYS A 46 6.43 -8.73 25.63
N PRO A 47 6.75 -10.04 25.61
CA PRO A 47 7.18 -10.72 24.39
C PRO A 47 6.08 -10.80 23.31
N ALA A 48 4.79 -10.75 23.68
CA ALA A 48 3.67 -10.77 22.73
C ALA A 48 3.58 -9.52 21.83
N ALA A 49 4.25 -8.42 22.19
CA ALA A 49 4.31 -7.23 21.34
C ALA A 49 5.35 -7.36 20.20
N TYR A 50 6.30 -8.29 20.33
CA TYR A 50 7.46 -8.40 19.44
C TYR A 50 7.58 -9.75 18.70
N PHE A 51 6.85 -10.75 19.17
CA PHE A 51 6.93 -12.14 18.70
C PHE A 51 5.52 -12.71 18.51
N TYR A 52 5.32 -13.41 17.38
CA TYR A 52 4.03 -14.04 17.04
C TYR A 52 3.74 -15.20 17.97
N ASN A 53 4.73 -16.06 18.21
CA ASN A 53 4.73 -17.07 19.27
C ASN A 53 5.75 -16.67 20.34
N PRO A 54 5.32 -16.04 21.46
CA PRO A 54 6.20 -15.48 22.48
C PRO A 54 7.23 -16.46 23.06
N PHE A 55 6.89 -17.74 23.11
CA PHE A 55 7.77 -18.79 23.62
C PHE A 55 8.62 -19.43 22.50
N GLY A 56 8.00 -19.73 21.35
CA GLY A 56 8.67 -20.36 20.21
C GLY A 56 9.72 -19.44 19.58
N ASP A 57 9.31 -18.24 19.17
CA ASP A 57 10.16 -17.32 18.41
C ASP A 57 11.24 -16.66 19.29
N LEU A 58 11.01 -16.58 20.60
CA LEU A 58 11.97 -16.04 21.55
C LEU A 58 13.07 -17.04 21.89
N TRP A 59 12.71 -18.30 22.18
CA TRP A 59 13.65 -19.30 22.70
C TRP A 59 14.19 -20.27 21.65
N PHE A 60 13.41 -20.53 20.58
CA PHE A 60 13.75 -21.49 19.54
C PHE A 60 13.85 -20.85 18.14
N GLY A 61 13.42 -19.59 17.97
CA GLY A 61 13.55 -18.86 16.71
C GLY A 61 14.97 -18.89 16.16
N ASP A 62 15.98 -18.62 16.99
CA ASP A 62 17.41 -18.61 16.59
C ASP A 62 17.99 -20.01 16.26
N LEU A 63 17.27 -21.09 16.57
CA LEU A 63 17.66 -22.46 16.19
C LEU A 63 17.12 -22.86 14.81
N PHE A 64 16.06 -22.20 14.31
CA PHE A 64 15.32 -22.64 13.11
C PHE A 64 14.86 -21.54 12.15
N GLY A 65 15.03 -20.25 12.43
CA GLY A 65 14.59 -19.17 11.55
C GLY A 65 15.32 -17.85 11.76
N GLY A 66 15.62 -17.15 10.66
CA GLY A 66 16.14 -15.78 10.69
C GLY A 66 15.14 -14.80 11.34
N LEU A 67 15.59 -13.55 11.52
CA LEU A 67 14.69 -12.46 11.91
C LEU A 67 13.67 -12.25 10.79
N MET A 68 12.45 -12.75 10.94
CA MET A 68 11.37 -12.53 9.98
C MET A 68 10.71 -11.17 10.22
N SER A 69 10.59 -10.39 9.15
CA SER A 69 9.68 -9.26 9.12
C SER A 69 8.25 -9.78 8.97
N PHE A 70 7.32 -9.20 9.73
CA PHE A 70 5.91 -9.58 9.67
C PHE A 70 5.02 -8.34 9.71
N ALA A 71 3.96 -8.37 8.91
CA ALA A 71 2.94 -7.31 8.89
C ALA A 71 1.56 -7.96 8.93
N ARG A 72 0.80 -7.75 10.01
CA ARG A 72 -0.54 -8.30 10.19
C ARG A 72 -1.60 -7.23 9.96
N LEU A 73 -2.42 -7.40 8.94
CA LEU A 73 -3.61 -6.60 8.68
C LEU A 73 -4.83 -7.30 9.28
N GLU A 74 -5.62 -6.57 10.07
CA GLU A 74 -6.85 -7.10 10.67
C GLU A 74 -7.88 -7.54 9.62
N GLN A 75 -7.88 -6.90 8.45
CA GLN A 75 -8.78 -7.22 7.35
C GLN A 75 -8.01 -7.37 6.03
N ALA A 76 -7.99 -8.59 5.51
CA ALA A 76 -7.42 -8.91 4.19
C ALA A 76 -8.12 -8.13 3.06
N ALA A 77 -9.39 -7.74 3.26
CA ALA A 77 -10.15 -6.92 2.31
C ALA A 77 -9.45 -5.61 1.93
N LEU A 78 -8.70 -4.99 2.85
CA LEU A 78 -8.01 -3.74 2.58
C LEU A 78 -6.96 -3.93 1.48
N LEU A 79 -6.02 -4.88 1.67
CA LEU A 79 -4.98 -5.14 0.67
C LEU A 79 -5.58 -5.65 -0.64
N LYS A 80 -6.63 -6.47 -0.58
CA LYS A 80 -7.37 -6.95 -1.75
C LYS A 80 -7.94 -5.81 -2.59
N LYS A 81 -8.64 -4.87 -1.96
CA LYS A 81 -9.19 -3.68 -2.63
C LYS A 81 -8.11 -2.78 -3.22
N VAL A 82 -6.99 -2.61 -2.50
CA VAL A 82 -5.83 -1.85 -3.00
C VAL A 82 -5.23 -2.50 -4.24
N VAL A 83 -4.90 -3.79 -4.17
CA VAL A 83 -4.34 -4.55 -5.31
C VAL A 83 -5.30 -4.55 -6.49
N ASP A 84 -6.60 -4.72 -6.25
CA ASP A 84 -7.63 -4.66 -7.29
C ASP A 84 -7.71 -3.28 -7.98
N ALA A 85 -7.38 -2.19 -7.28
CA ALA A 85 -7.37 -0.85 -7.85
C ALA A 85 -6.12 -0.57 -8.71
N ILE A 86 -4.99 -1.20 -8.41
CA ILE A 86 -3.70 -0.91 -9.07
C ILE A 86 -3.31 -1.90 -10.17
N LYS A 87 -3.83 -3.13 -10.14
CA LYS A 87 -3.43 -4.23 -11.07
C LYS A 87 -3.63 -3.93 -12.56
N ASP A 88 -4.53 -3.00 -12.89
CA ASP A 88 -4.82 -2.63 -14.28
C ASP A 88 -3.94 -1.47 -14.78
N LEU A 89 -3.18 -0.84 -13.88
CA LEU A 89 -2.20 0.21 -14.18
C LEU A 89 -0.79 -0.38 -14.26
N VAL A 90 -0.45 -1.30 -13.36
CA VAL A 90 0.89 -1.83 -13.17
C VAL A 90 0.84 -3.36 -13.10
N GLN A 91 1.78 -4.03 -13.76
CA GLN A 91 1.87 -5.50 -13.73
C GLN A 91 2.78 -6.00 -12.62
N ASP A 92 3.93 -5.36 -12.46
CA ASP A 92 4.99 -5.72 -11.52
C ASP A 92 5.40 -4.47 -10.74
N CYS A 93 5.54 -4.58 -9.42
CA CYS A 93 5.92 -3.47 -8.56
C CYS A 93 6.65 -3.94 -7.30
N ASN A 94 7.45 -3.07 -6.70
CA ASN A 94 8.01 -3.30 -5.37
C ASN A 94 7.06 -2.81 -4.29
N PHE A 95 6.87 -3.64 -3.27
CA PHE A 95 6.34 -3.22 -1.98
C PHE A 95 7.53 -2.97 -1.04
N ASP A 96 7.81 -1.70 -0.79
CA ASP A 96 8.92 -1.27 0.06
C ASP A 96 8.46 -1.30 1.52
N CYS A 97 8.97 -2.27 2.26
CA CYS A 97 8.71 -2.43 3.68
C CYS A 97 9.82 -1.75 4.48
N ASN A 98 9.46 -0.87 5.40
CA ASN A 98 10.38 -0.25 6.35
C ASN A 98 9.69 -0.07 7.72
N ASP A 99 10.35 0.60 8.66
CA ASP A 99 9.82 0.87 10.00
C ASP A 99 8.53 1.73 10.02
N SER A 100 8.37 2.58 9.00
CA SER A 100 7.24 3.49 8.85
C SER A 100 6.00 2.80 8.27
N GLY A 101 6.16 1.66 7.59
CA GLY A 101 5.06 0.90 7.01
C GLY A 101 5.43 0.18 5.71
N ILE A 102 4.42 -0.05 4.87
CA ILE A 102 4.56 -0.62 3.53
C ILE A 102 4.18 0.44 2.51
N ALA A 103 5.14 0.83 1.68
CA ALA A 103 4.93 1.75 0.57
C ALA A 103 4.95 1.01 -0.76
N LEU A 104 4.30 1.59 -1.76
CA LEU A 104 4.41 1.16 -3.15
C LEU A 104 4.36 2.42 -4.01
N GLN A 105 5.28 2.53 -4.94
CA GLN A 105 5.24 3.55 -5.97
C GLN A 105 5.43 2.83 -7.30
N ALA A 106 4.69 3.18 -8.35
CA ALA A 106 4.92 2.61 -9.68
C ALA A 106 4.32 3.49 -10.78
N MET A 107 4.95 3.47 -11.96
CA MET A 107 4.42 4.10 -13.17
C MET A 107 3.72 3.08 -14.05
N ASP A 108 2.75 3.53 -14.82
CA ASP A 108 2.16 2.72 -15.88
C ASP A 108 3.12 2.57 -17.07
N ASN A 109 2.82 1.63 -17.98
CA ASN A 109 3.67 1.36 -19.15
C ASN A 109 3.84 2.56 -20.10
N SER A 110 2.94 3.55 -20.05
CA SER A 110 3.05 4.75 -20.88
C SER A 110 3.76 5.92 -20.17
N HIS A 111 4.11 5.76 -18.90
CA HIS A 111 4.69 6.82 -18.06
C HIS A 111 3.83 8.09 -17.95
N VAL A 112 2.51 7.95 -18.08
CA VAL A 112 1.53 9.05 -17.99
C VAL A 112 0.84 9.07 -16.62
N ALA A 113 0.72 7.90 -15.98
CA ALA A 113 0.12 7.74 -14.67
C ALA A 113 1.09 7.13 -13.66
N LEU A 114 1.08 7.66 -12.44
CA LEU A 114 1.85 7.14 -11.31
C LEU A 114 0.90 6.78 -10.17
N VAL A 115 1.10 5.62 -9.58
CA VAL A 115 0.44 5.22 -8.34
C VAL A 115 1.42 5.33 -7.18
N SER A 116 0.95 5.86 -6.06
CA SER A 116 1.68 5.94 -4.80
C SER A 116 0.76 5.52 -3.66
N MET A 117 1.12 4.46 -2.98
CA MET A 117 0.43 3.92 -1.82
C MET A 117 1.34 4.01 -0.61
N MET A 118 0.77 4.36 0.54
CA MET A 118 1.43 4.25 1.82
C MET A 118 0.45 3.62 2.82
N LEU A 119 0.79 2.45 3.34
CA LEU A 119 0.15 1.85 4.49
C LEU A 119 1.09 2.02 5.68
N LYS A 120 0.75 2.90 6.61
CA LYS A 120 1.60 3.15 7.78
C LYS A 120 1.60 1.96 8.73
N SER A 121 2.66 1.84 9.52
CA SER A 121 2.83 0.76 10.51
C SER A 121 1.64 0.68 11.49
N GLU A 122 0.97 1.79 11.81
CA GLU A 122 -0.22 1.80 12.66
C GLU A 122 -1.44 1.15 12.01
N SER A 123 -1.48 0.99 10.68
CA SER A 123 -2.53 0.23 9.98
C SER A 123 -2.41 -1.29 10.18
N PHE A 124 -1.34 -1.75 10.84
CA PHE A 124 -1.05 -3.16 11.07
C PHE A 124 -1.00 -3.46 12.59
N SER A 125 -1.39 -4.67 12.98
CA SER A 125 -1.42 -5.12 14.36
C SER A 125 -1.16 -6.63 14.46
N PRO A 126 0.08 -7.09 14.77
CA PRO A 126 1.31 -6.32 14.96
C PRO A 126 2.10 -6.07 13.65
N PHE A 127 3.01 -5.10 13.69
CA PHE A 127 3.95 -4.76 12.61
C PHE A 127 5.39 -4.85 13.06
N ARG A 128 6.24 -5.47 12.25
CA ARG A 128 7.68 -5.50 12.47
C ARG A 128 8.43 -5.57 11.14
N CYS A 129 9.25 -4.57 10.91
CA CYS A 129 10.18 -4.52 9.79
C CYS A 129 11.54 -4.07 10.36
N ASP A 130 12.49 -5.00 10.51
CA ASP A 130 13.79 -4.71 11.15
C ASP A 130 14.80 -4.08 10.15
N ARG A 131 14.57 -4.23 8.84
CA ARG A 131 15.39 -3.72 7.75
C ARG A 131 14.51 -3.30 6.59
N ASN A 132 14.98 -2.36 5.78
CA ASN A 132 14.30 -2.01 4.55
C ASN A 132 14.37 -3.18 3.57
N ILE A 133 13.22 -3.69 3.17
CA ILE A 133 13.08 -4.84 2.26
C ILE A 133 12.15 -4.41 1.13
N ALA A 134 12.61 -4.57 -0.11
CA ALA A 134 11.78 -4.41 -1.30
C ALA A 134 11.23 -5.78 -1.73
N LEU A 135 9.92 -5.92 -1.76
CA LEU A 135 9.25 -7.15 -2.19
C LEU A 135 8.73 -6.96 -3.62
N GLY A 136 9.50 -7.39 -4.61
CA GLY A 136 9.10 -7.34 -6.00
C GLY A 136 8.07 -8.42 -6.32
N ILE A 137 6.83 -8.01 -6.58
CA ILE A 137 5.69 -8.92 -6.72
C ILE A 137 4.95 -8.63 -8.02
N ASN A 138 4.65 -9.70 -8.77
CA ASN A 138 3.69 -9.64 -9.86
C ASN A 138 2.25 -9.53 -9.32
N LEU A 139 1.58 -8.42 -9.63
CA LEU A 139 0.24 -8.10 -9.13
C LEU A 139 -0.83 -9.07 -9.64
N THR A 140 -0.63 -9.68 -10.81
CA THR A 140 -1.55 -10.73 -11.32
C THR A 140 -1.50 -11.98 -10.44
N SER A 141 -0.29 -12.39 -10.02
CA SER A 141 -0.09 -13.52 -9.10
C SER A 141 -0.64 -13.20 -7.70
N LEU A 142 -0.35 -12.00 -7.18
CA LEU A 142 -0.87 -11.53 -5.90
C LEU A 142 -2.40 -11.50 -5.88
N THR A 143 -3.03 -11.01 -6.95
CA THR A 143 -4.51 -11.00 -7.08
C THR A 143 -5.09 -12.42 -7.01
N LYS A 144 -4.43 -13.43 -7.59
CA LYS A 144 -4.90 -14.83 -7.53
C LYS A 144 -4.85 -15.38 -6.11
N VAL A 145 -3.79 -15.08 -5.36
CA VAL A 145 -3.65 -15.49 -3.96
C VAL A 145 -4.68 -14.79 -3.07
N LEU A 146 -4.83 -13.46 -3.22
CA LEU A 146 -5.80 -12.67 -2.46
C LEU A 146 -7.27 -13.06 -2.70
N ARG A 147 -7.58 -13.75 -3.81
CA ARG A 147 -8.92 -14.31 -4.06
C ARG A 147 -9.27 -15.48 -3.15
N ALA A 148 -8.29 -16.16 -2.57
CA ALA A 148 -8.52 -17.25 -1.63
C ALA A 148 -9.02 -16.77 -0.25
N ALA A 149 -8.75 -15.50 0.07
CA ALA A 149 -9.15 -14.86 1.31
C ALA A 149 -10.60 -14.36 1.29
N GLN A 150 -11.29 -14.58 2.40
CA GLN A 150 -12.53 -13.87 2.73
C GLN A 150 -12.22 -12.43 3.14
N ASN A 151 -13.25 -11.58 3.18
CA ASN A 151 -13.04 -10.15 3.44
C ASN A 151 -12.65 -9.88 4.91
N GLU A 152 -13.16 -10.72 5.80
CA GLU A 152 -13.00 -10.67 7.26
C GLU A 152 -11.81 -11.50 7.75
N ASP A 153 -11.11 -12.19 6.84
CA ASP A 153 -9.90 -12.93 7.19
C ASP A 153 -8.79 -11.95 7.61
N ILE A 154 -8.02 -12.36 8.61
CA ILE A 154 -6.84 -11.64 9.04
C ILE A 154 -5.69 -12.05 8.12
N LEU A 155 -5.01 -11.07 7.52
CA LEU A 155 -3.87 -11.31 6.64
C LEU A 155 -2.56 -11.04 7.40
N THR A 156 -1.64 -12.00 7.37
CA THR A 156 -0.26 -11.80 7.82
C THR A 156 0.69 -12.01 6.65
N LEU A 157 1.51 -10.99 6.38
CA LEU A 157 2.64 -11.05 5.46
C LEU A 157 3.89 -11.42 6.25
N LYS A 158 4.68 -12.37 5.76
CA LYS A 158 5.97 -12.73 6.32
C LYS A 158 7.04 -12.77 5.24
N ALA A 159 8.19 -12.16 5.52
CA ALA A 159 9.35 -12.20 4.65
C ALA A 159 10.64 -12.24 5.49
N GLU A 160 11.64 -12.95 4.99
CA GLU A 160 12.99 -12.93 5.55
C GLU A 160 13.75 -11.65 5.13
N ASP A 161 14.94 -11.41 5.69
CA ASP A 161 15.77 -10.24 5.38
C ASP A 161 16.23 -10.18 3.90
N ALA A 162 16.42 -11.33 3.26
CA ALA A 162 16.75 -11.47 1.84
C ALA A 162 15.82 -12.52 1.21
N PRO A 163 14.55 -12.15 0.97
CA PRO A 163 13.52 -13.13 0.66
C PRO A 163 13.53 -13.48 -0.83
N ASP A 164 13.53 -14.78 -1.14
CA ASP A 164 13.18 -15.29 -2.49
C ASP A 164 11.65 -15.44 -2.65
N VAL A 165 10.94 -15.48 -1.52
CA VAL A 165 9.50 -15.73 -1.39
C VAL A 165 8.92 -14.84 -0.30
N VAL A 166 7.72 -14.32 -0.55
CA VAL A 166 6.85 -13.75 0.50
C VAL A 166 5.74 -14.74 0.83
N ASN A 167 5.52 -14.93 2.12
CA ASN A 167 4.49 -15.80 2.65
C ASN A 167 3.25 -14.98 3.06
N LEU A 168 2.08 -15.39 2.58
CA LEU A 168 0.78 -14.81 2.90
C LEU A 168 -0.06 -15.83 3.68
N MET A 169 -0.38 -15.49 4.92
CA MET A 169 -1.21 -16.31 5.80
C MET A 169 -2.55 -15.63 6.03
N PHE A 170 -3.65 -16.34 5.74
CA PHE A 170 -5.01 -15.92 5.99
C PHE A 170 -5.61 -16.74 7.14
N GLU A 171 -6.15 -16.06 8.14
CA GLU A 171 -6.73 -16.65 9.35
C GLU A 171 -8.18 -16.21 9.52
N ASP A 172 -9.11 -17.16 9.60
CA ASP A 172 -10.51 -16.89 9.94
C ASP A 172 -10.73 -17.09 11.45
N SER A 173 -11.03 -15.98 12.13
CA SER A 173 -11.33 -15.94 13.58
C SER A 173 -12.52 -16.82 14.02
N LYS A 174 -13.44 -17.18 13.12
CA LYS A 174 -14.66 -17.91 13.47
C LYS A 174 -14.54 -19.41 13.30
N THR A 175 -13.82 -19.85 12.27
CA THR A 175 -13.73 -21.27 11.88
C THR A 175 -12.38 -21.90 12.20
N ASP A 176 -11.45 -21.14 12.77
CA ASP A 176 -10.05 -21.56 13.04
C ASP A 176 -9.35 -22.08 11.78
N ARG A 177 -9.83 -21.62 10.60
CA ARG A 177 -9.26 -21.97 9.31
C ARG A 177 -8.05 -21.09 9.06
N MET A 178 -6.90 -21.73 8.85
CA MET A 178 -5.69 -21.07 8.34
C MET A 178 -5.37 -21.53 6.92
N SER A 179 -4.97 -20.59 6.07
CA SER A 179 -4.53 -20.86 4.70
C SER A 179 -3.23 -20.10 4.45
N GLU A 180 -2.22 -20.80 3.93
CA GLU A 180 -0.86 -20.26 3.75
C GLU A 180 -0.47 -20.39 2.28
N TYR A 181 0.10 -19.31 1.72
CA TYR A 181 0.46 -19.21 0.31
C TYR A 181 1.80 -18.52 0.15
N ASP A 182 2.68 -19.15 -0.62
CA ASP A 182 3.99 -18.61 -0.96
C ASP A 182 3.98 -18.02 -2.36
N ILE A 183 4.42 -16.76 -2.47
CA ILE A 183 4.61 -16.07 -3.76
C ILE A 183 6.11 -15.85 -3.97
N LYS A 184 6.61 -16.31 -5.11
CA LYS A 184 7.99 -16.03 -5.53
C LYS A 184 8.16 -14.55 -5.82
N LEU A 185 9.22 -13.99 -5.27
CA LEU A 185 9.62 -12.61 -5.50
C LEU A 185 10.44 -12.51 -6.79
N MET A 186 10.50 -11.29 -7.31
CA MET A 186 11.23 -10.94 -8.53
C MET A 186 12.10 -9.73 -8.24
N ASP A 187 13.27 -9.68 -8.87
CA ASP A 187 14.09 -8.48 -8.86
C ASP A 187 13.48 -7.48 -9.84
N ILE A 188 12.98 -6.37 -9.31
CA ILE A 188 12.41 -5.27 -10.08
C ILE A 188 13.26 -4.04 -9.83
N ASP A 189 13.95 -3.58 -10.86
CA ASP A 189 14.66 -2.31 -10.85
C ASP A 189 13.63 -1.18 -10.90
N GLN A 190 13.39 -0.57 -9.74
CA GLN A 190 12.40 0.48 -9.59
C GLN A 190 13.08 1.81 -9.22
N GLU A 191 12.93 2.80 -10.08
CA GLU A 191 13.33 4.17 -9.76
C GLU A 191 12.28 4.82 -8.87
N HIS A 192 12.67 5.19 -7.65
CA HIS A 192 11.83 6.01 -6.78
C HIS A 192 11.80 7.44 -7.30
N LEU A 193 10.60 7.92 -7.61
CA LEU A 193 10.36 9.29 -8.02
C LEU A 193 10.06 10.13 -6.79
N GLY A 194 10.88 11.15 -6.57
CA GLY A 194 10.61 12.17 -5.57
C GLY A 194 9.35 12.94 -5.97
N ILE A 195 8.28 12.81 -5.17
CA ILE A 195 7.05 13.59 -5.36
C ILE A 195 7.24 14.91 -4.59
N PRO A 196 7.31 16.07 -5.26
CA PRO A 196 7.47 17.35 -4.59
C PRO A 196 6.18 17.78 -3.89
N ASP A 197 6.31 18.43 -2.74
CA ASP A 197 5.20 19.11 -2.07
C ASP A 197 4.78 20.30 -2.95
N THR A 198 3.65 20.13 -3.65
CA THR A 198 3.14 21.14 -4.59
C THR A 198 1.88 21.79 -4.01
N GLU A 199 1.79 23.11 -4.14
CA GLU A 199 0.54 23.83 -3.91
C GLU A 199 -0.41 23.67 -5.10
N TYR A 200 -1.63 23.24 -4.82
CA TYR A 200 -2.65 23.05 -5.84
C TYR A 200 -3.57 24.27 -5.93
N ALA A 201 -3.98 24.63 -7.16
CA ALA A 201 -4.87 25.74 -7.44
C ALA A 201 -6.31 25.45 -7.02
N ALA A 202 -6.74 24.20 -7.16
CA ALA A 202 -8.04 23.73 -6.70
C ALA A 202 -7.91 22.38 -5.97
N THR A 203 -8.59 22.25 -4.84
CA THR A 203 -8.76 21.00 -4.10
C THR A 203 -10.24 20.72 -3.94
N ILE A 204 -10.70 19.59 -4.47
CA ILE A 204 -12.10 19.19 -4.47
C ILE A 204 -12.22 17.87 -3.70
N SER A 205 -13.02 17.84 -2.64
CA SER A 205 -13.44 16.60 -1.97
C SER A 205 -14.87 16.30 -2.37
N LEU A 206 -15.12 15.11 -2.91
CA LEU A 206 -16.45 14.67 -3.32
C LEU A 206 -16.66 13.18 -3.05
N PRO A 207 -17.92 12.69 -3.04
CA PRO A 207 -18.20 11.28 -2.82
C PRO A 207 -17.55 10.42 -3.92
N SER A 208 -16.83 9.37 -3.52
CA SER A 208 -16.09 8.49 -4.42
C SER A 208 -16.99 7.71 -5.38
N SER A 209 -18.24 7.46 -4.96
CA SER A 209 -19.30 6.83 -5.75
C SER A 209 -19.82 7.76 -6.85
N GLU A 210 -19.98 9.05 -6.56
CA GLU A 210 -20.40 10.05 -7.53
C GLU A 210 -19.30 10.30 -8.57
N PHE A 211 -18.04 10.45 -8.13
CA PHE A 211 -16.91 10.57 -9.05
C PHE A 211 -16.79 9.35 -9.99
N GLN A 212 -16.97 8.14 -9.44
CA GLN A 212 -16.97 6.90 -10.24
C GLN A 212 -18.10 6.87 -11.27
N ARG A 213 -19.30 7.33 -10.90
CA ARG A 213 -20.43 7.41 -11.81
C ARG A 213 -20.16 8.40 -12.95
N ILE A 214 -19.68 9.60 -12.62
CA ILE A 214 -19.34 10.63 -13.61
C ILE A 214 -18.31 10.10 -14.61
N CYS A 215 -17.22 9.51 -14.13
CA CYS A 215 -16.18 8.98 -15.02
C CYS A 215 -16.70 7.85 -15.93
N ARG A 216 -17.56 6.96 -15.41
CA ARG A 216 -18.16 5.87 -16.20
C ARG A 216 -19.13 6.41 -17.25
N ASP A 217 -20.01 7.33 -16.88
CA ASP A 217 -21.03 7.88 -17.78
C ASP A 217 -20.37 8.68 -18.92
N LEU A 218 -19.39 9.53 -18.60
CA LEU A 218 -18.66 10.31 -19.62
C LEU A 218 -17.76 9.44 -20.50
N SER A 219 -17.23 8.32 -19.99
CA SER A 219 -16.40 7.40 -20.80
C SER A 219 -17.15 6.71 -21.94
N GLN A 220 -18.49 6.73 -21.92
CA GLN A 220 -19.31 6.23 -23.04
C GLN A 220 -19.42 7.25 -24.18
N LEU A 221 -19.11 8.53 -23.93
CA LEU A 221 -19.28 9.62 -24.90
C LEU A 221 -17.95 10.05 -25.51
N SER A 222 -16.87 10.09 -24.71
CA SER A 222 -15.55 10.54 -25.14
C SER A 222 -14.44 9.81 -24.40
N GLU A 223 -13.23 9.82 -24.97
CA GLU A 223 -12.01 9.32 -24.31
C GLU A 223 -11.38 10.34 -23.35
N SER A 224 -11.81 11.60 -23.41
CA SER A 224 -11.23 12.71 -22.65
C SER A 224 -12.30 13.48 -21.88
N VAL A 225 -11.93 14.00 -20.72
CA VAL A 225 -12.77 14.89 -19.92
C VAL A 225 -11.99 16.15 -19.56
N ALA A 226 -12.57 17.31 -19.81
CA ALA A 226 -12.13 18.58 -19.28
C ALA A 226 -12.71 18.77 -17.88
N ILE A 227 -11.85 18.92 -16.89
CA ILE A 227 -12.21 19.22 -15.51
C ILE A 227 -11.92 20.69 -15.26
N GLU A 228 -12.98 21.46 -15.08
CA GLU A 228 -12.95 22.91 -14.87
C GLU A 228 -13.39 23.21 -13.43
N CYS A 229 -12.58 23.91 -12.66
CA CYS A 229 -12.95 24.39 -11.33
C CYS A 229 -12.98 25.91 -11.32
N THR A 230 -14.15 26.46 -10.94
CA THR A 230 -14.40 27.90 -10.86
C THR A 230 -15.13 28.22 -9.55
N LYS A 231 -15.39 29.50 -9.29
CA LYS A 231 -16.15 29.93 -8.10
C LYS A 231 -17.57 29.36 -8.04
N GLU A 232 -18.13 28.92 -9.18
CA GLU A 232 -19.47 28.33 -9.23
C GLU A 232 -19.48 26.84 -8.83
N GLY A 233 -18.33 26.17 -8.88
CA GLY A 233 -18.19 24.75 -8.62
C GLY A 233 -17.20 24.06 -9.56
N VAL A 234 -17.22 22.73 -9.55
CA VAL A 234 -16.48 21.89 -10.49
C VAL A 234 -17.39 21.42 -11.61
N LYS A 235 -16.88 21.41 -12.83
CA LYS A 235 -17.58 20.98 -14.04
C LYS A 235 -16.73 19.96 -14.80
N PHE A 236 -17.35 18.85 -15.15
CA PHE A 236 -16.77 17.76 -15.94
C PHE A 236 -17.41 17.80 -17.34
N ASN A 237 -16.64 18.16 -18.35
CA ASN A 237 -17.09 18.31 -19.72
C ASN A 237 -16.42 17.29 -20.63
N CYS A 238 -17.17 16.71 -21.55
CA CYS A 238 -16.61 15.90 -22.62
C CYS A 238 -17.33 16.18 -23.93
N SER A 239 -16.59 16.05 -25.03
CA SER A 239 -17.12 16.13 -26.39
C SER A 239 -16.56 14.94 -27.15
N GLY A 240 -17.42 14.20 -27.84
CA GLY A 240 -17.05 13.07 -28.69
C GLY A 240 -17.99 12.93 -29.86
N ASP A 241 -17.79 11.88 -30.66
CA ASP A 241 -18.46 11.72 -31.96
C ASP A 241 -19.99 11.52 -31.82
N ILE A 242 -20.41 10.86 -30.74
CA ILE A 242 -21.82 10.55 -30.47
C ILE A 242 -22.54 11.77 -29.86
N GLY A 243 -21.82 12.67 -29.21
CA GLY A 243 -22.38 13.86 -28.56
C GLY A 243 -21.46 14.46 -27.50
N SER A 244 -22.00 15.44 -26.77
CA SER A 244 -21.32 16.07 -25.64
C SER A 244 -22.04 15.77 -24.33
N GLY A 245 -21.27 15.72 -23.24
CA GLY A 245 -21.77 15.50 -21.88
C GLY A 245 -21.17 16.54 -20.94
N SER A 246 -21.97 17.01 -19.99
CA SER A 246 -21.54 17.97 -18.97
C SER A 246 -22.19 17.65 -17.64
N VAL A 247 -21.39 17.53 -16.59
CA VAL A 247 -21.85 17.35 -15.21
C VAL A 247 -21.22 18.43 -14.34
N SER A 248 -22.05 19.18 -13.61
CA SER A 248 -21.58 20.24 -12.71
C SER A 248 -21.94 19.90 -11.27
N LEU A 249 -20.95 19.98 -10.38
CA LEU A 249 -21.13 19.84 -8.94
C LEU A 249 -20.83 21.16 -8.25
N ARG A 250 -21.74 21.59 -7.38
CA ARG A 250 -21.56 22.76 -6.52
C ARG A 250 -21.18 22.33 -5.12
N GLN A 251 -20.42 23.17 -4.44
CA GLN A 251 -20.12 22.99 -3.03
C GLN A 251 -21.43 22.95 -2.23
N HIS A 252 -21.59 21.91 -1.42
CA HIS A 252 -22.75 21.76 -0.56
C HIS A 252 -22.44 20.86 0.63
N THR A 253 -23.15 21.13 1.74
CA THR A 253 -23.08 20.34 2.97
C THR A 253 -24.47 19.78 3.23
N ASN A 254 -24.56 18.45 3.26
CA ASN A 254 -25.76 17.72 3.63
C ASN A 254 -25.70 17.38 5.12
N VAL A 255 -26.65 17.93 5.88
CA VAL A 255 -26.71 17.78 7.34
C VAL A 255 -27.16 16.37 7.74
N GLU A 256 -27.89 15.67 6.89
CA GLU A 256 -28.40 14.32 7.17
C GLU A 256 -27.37 13.23 6.84
N ASP A 257 -26.49 13.49 5.87
CA ASP A 257 -25.55 12.51 5.34
C ASP A 257 -24.26 13.17 4.84
N GLU A 258 -23.27 13.26 5.73
CA GLU A 258 -21.96 13.86 5.44
C GLU A 258 -21.19 13.13 4.34
N SER A 259 -21.51 11.86 4.06
CA SER A 259 -20.89 11.09 2.98
C SER A 259 -21.19 11.65 1.58
N LYS A 260 -22.22 12.51 1.48
CA LYS A 260 -22.63 13.15 0.23
C LYS A 260 -22.06 14.55 0.03
N ASN A 261 -21.31 15.07 1.00
CA ASN A 261 -20.79 16.44 0.95
C ASN A 261 -19.83 16.64 -0.23
N VAL A 262 -19.87 17.84 -0.79
CA VAL A 262 -18.87 18.28 -1.77
C VAL A 262 -18.22 19.54 -1.24
N GLU A 263 -16.91 19.49 -1.04
CA GLU A 263 -16.09 20.60 -0.58
C GLU A 263 -15.15 21.05 -1.69
N ILE A 264 -15.06 22.36 -1.91
CA ILE A 264 -14.24 22.94 -2.97
C ILE A 264 -13.42 24.07 -2.36
N ASN A 265 -12.11 23.91 -2.35
CA ASN A 265 -11.15 24.96 -1.99
C ASN A 265 -10.48 25.44 -3.27
N LEU A 266 -10.78 26.67 -3.68
CA LEU A 266 -10.29 27.25 -4.92
C LEU A 266 -9.41 28.46 -4.62
N SER A 267 -8.14 28.36 -4.96
CA SER A 267 -7.19 29.48 -4.99
C SER A 267 -7.29 30.22 -6.32
N GLU A 268 -7.21 29.48 -7.43
CA GLU A 268 -7.25 30.02 -8.80
C GLU A 268 -8.07 29.12 -9.72
N PRO A 269 -8.84 29.68 -10.68
CA PRO A 269 -9.55 28.88 -11.67
C PRO A 269 -8.60 28.00 -12.49
N VAL A 270 -8.97 26.73 -12.67
CA VAL A 270 -8.16 25.74 -13.37
C VAL A 270 -9.05 24.95 -14.33
N ALA A 271 -8.53 24.67 -15.52
CA ALA A 271 -9.22 23.93 -16.57
C ALA A 271 -8.22 23.02 -17.28
N LEU A 272 -8.32 21.71 -17.03
CA LEU A 272 -7.38 20.72 -17.56
C LEU A 272 -8.12 19.54 -18.15
N THR A 273 -7.57 18.95 -19.22
CA THR A 273 -8.14 17.79 -19.88
C THR A 273 -7.39 16.53 -19.49
N PHE A 274 -8.11 15.45 -19.18
CA PHE A 274 -7.53 14.17 -18.76
C PHE A 274 -8.13 13.01 -19.55
N SER A 275 -7.40 11.89 -19.60
CA SER A 275 -7.92 10.66 -20.20
C SER A 275 -8.90 9.95 -19.26
N LEU A 276 -10.14 9.75 -19.72
CA LEU A 276 -11.17 9.03 -18.97
C LEU A 276 -10.80 7.56 -18.73
N LYS A 277 -10.01 6.95 -19.60
CA LYS A 277 -9.52 5.57 -19.42
C LYS A 277 -8.75 5.40 -18.10
N TYR A 278 -7.87 6.35 -17.76
CA TYR A 278 -7.13 6.32 -16.50
C TYR A 278 -8.03 6.65 -15.30
N LEU A 279 -8.90 7.66 -15.42
CA LEU A 279 -9.81 8.04 -14.34
C LEU A 279 -10.76 6.88 -13.97
N VAL A 280 -11.29 6.16 -14.95
CA VAL A 280 -12.13 4.96 -14.72
C VAL A 280 -11.34 3.86 -13.98
N ASN A 281 -10.04 3.70 -14.28
CA ASN A 281 -9.19 2.78 -13.52
C ASN A 281 -8.99 3.25 -12.07
N PHE A 282 -8.71 4.53 -11.84
CA PHE A 282 -8.56 5.07 -10.47
C PHE A 282 -9.84 4.92 -9.66
N CYS A 283 -11.01 5.04 -10.30
CA CYS A 283 -12.31 4.82 -9.66
C CYS A 283 -12.54 3.39 -9.16
N LYS A 284 -11.65 2.43 -9.43
CA LYS A 284 -11.70 1.10 -8.78
C LYS A 284 -11.35 1.18 -7.29
N ALA A 285 -10.66 2.23 -6.87
CA ALA A 285 -10.35 2.52 -5.48
C ALA A 285 -11.53 3.08 -4.67
N SER A 286 -12.69 3.39 -5.27
CA SER A 286 -13.85 3.94 -4.54
C SER A 286 -14.36 3.04 -3.41
N GLY A 287 -14.03 1.74 -3.41
CA GLY A 287 -14.35 0.85 -2.29
C GLY A 287 -13.45 1.00 -1.06
N LEU A 288 -12.40 1.82 -1.13
CA LEU A 288 -11.44 2.07 -0.06
C LEU A 288 -11.81 3.28 0.82
N SER A 289 -12.48 4.28 0.23
CA SER A 289 -12.85 5.52 0.90
C SER A 289 -14.19 6.03 0.34
N ASP A 290 -15.05 6.54 1.22
CA ASP A 290 -16.34 7.12 0.83
C ASP A 290 -16.17 8.45 0.08
N HIS A 291 -15.06 9.15 0.31
CA HIS A 291 -14.69 10.40 -0.35
C HIS A 291 -13.42 10.22 -1.18
N VAL A 292 -13.34 10.94 -2.29
CA VAL A 292 -12.14 11.10 -3.12
C VAL A 292 -11.75 12.57 -3.17
N LYS A 293 -10.45 12.83 -3.09
CA LYS A 293 -9.89 14.18 -3.18
C LYS A 293 -9.18 14.35 -4.51
N LEU A 294 -9.58 15.37 -5.26
CA LEU A 294 -8.98 15.78 -6.53
C LEU A 294 -8.20 17.08 -6.32
N CYS A 295 -6.92 17.09 -6.64
CA CYS A 295 -6.11 18.32 -6.59
C CYS A 295 -5.61 18.66 -8.00
N LEU A 296 -5.90 19.88 -8.45
CA LEU A 296 -5.59 20.37 -9.80
C LEU A 296 -4.74 21.63 -9.75
N SER A 297 -3.81 21.74 -10.69
CA SER A 297 -3.05 22.96 -10.99
C SER A 297 -2.44 22.83 -12.38
N ASN A 298 -2.28 23.95 -13.12
CA ASN A 298 -1.94 23.93 -14.55
C ASN A 298 -0.58 23.30 -14.87
N GLU A 299 0.36 23.34 -13.92
CA GLU A 299 1.75 22.92 -14.14
C GLU A 299 2.10 21.56 -13.52
N VAL A 300 1.13 20.90 -12.86
CA VAL A 300 1.35 19.62 -12.19
C VAL A 300 0.30 18.58 -12.55
N PRO A 301 0.64 17.28 -12.45
CA PRO A 301 -0.31 16.21 -12.63
C PRO A 301 -1.52 16.34 -11.70
N LEU A 302 -2.69 15.90 -12.18
CA LEU A 302 -3.87 15.71 -11.33
C LEU A 302 -3.54 14.70 -10.26
N LEU A 303 -3.76 15.06 -9.00
CA LEU A 303 -3.73 14.14 -7.86
C LEU A 303 -5.15 13.66 -7.58
N VAL A 304 -5.34 12.33 -7.57
CA VAL A 304 -6.55 11.64 -7.11
C VAL A 304 -6.18 10.85 -5.86
N GLU A 305 -6.65 11.27 -4.70
CA GLU A 305 -6.33 10.67 -3.40
C GLU A 305 -7.56 9.99 -2.80
N TYR A 306 -7.37 8.73 -2.40
CA TYR A 306 -8.28 7.98 -1.53
C TYR A 306 -7.60 7.83 -0.17
N ALA A 307 -8.16 8.49 0.84
CA ALA A 307 -7.66 8.40 2.22
C ALA A 307 -7.97 7.02 2.82
N LEU A 308 -7.03 6.46 3.56
CA LEU A 308 -7.18 5.22 4.30
C LEU A 308 -7.03 5.51 5.81
N ALA A 309 -7.31 4.51 6.65
CA ALA A 309 -7.16 4.64 8.09
C ALA A 309 -5.71 4.99 8.50
N ASN A 310 -5.55 5.67 9.64
CA ASN A 310 -4.26 6.02 10.24
C ASN A 310 -3.34 6.87 9.35
N ASN A 311 -3.90 7.80 8.58
CA ASN A 311 -3.16 8.65 7.63
C ASN A 311 -2.44 7.86 6.52
N SER A 312 -2.85 6.62 6.29
CA SER A 312 -2.49 5.85 5.09
C SER A 312 -3.25 6.40 3.88
N TYR A 313 -2.76 6.14 2.67
CA TYR A 313 -3.39 6.66 1.46
C TYR A 313 -3.11 5.80 0.23
N LEU A 314 -3.99 5.94 -0.76
CA LEU A 314 -3.75 5.53 -2.14
C LEU A 314 -3.92 6.76 -3.04
N ARG A 315 -2.82 7.18 -3.67
CA ARG A 315 -2.74 8.36 -4.54
C ARG A 315 -2.45 7.94 -5.96
N PHE A 316 -3.14 8.56 -6.90
CA PHE A 316 -2.87 8.47 -8.32
C PHE A 316 -2.50 9.85 -8.85
N TYR A 317 -1.48 9.91 -9.69
CA TYR A 317 -1.07 11.10 -10.40
C TYR A 317 -1.30 10.86 -11.88
N LEU A 318 -1.90 11.83 -12.57
CA LEU A 318 -2.19 11.72 -14.00
C LEU A 318 -1.80 13.01 -14.71
N ALA A 319 -0.91 12.89 -15.68
CA ALA A 319 -0.53 14.03 -16.50
C ALA A 319 -1.76 14.52 -17.32
N PRO A 320 -1.97 15.85 -17.43
CA PRO A 320 -2.99 16.39 -18.30
C PRO A 320 -2.65 16.07 -19.76
N LYS A 321 -3.69 15.90 -20.58
CA LYS A 321 -3.54 15.95 -22.03
C LYS A 321 -3.19 17.39 -22.39
N ILE A 322 -2.04 17.57 -23.01
CA ILE A 322 -1.69 18.83 -23.66
C ILE A 322 -2.71 18.97 -24.81
N GLY A 323 -3.52 20.03 -24.77
CA GLY A 323 -4.35 20.37 -25.91
C GLY A 323 -3.42 20.71 -27.07
N ASP A 324 -3.76 20.28 -28.29
CA ASP A 324 -3.18 20.92 -29.47
C ASP A 324 -3.58 22.40 -29.36
N GLU A 325 -2.62 23.27 -29.00
CA GLU A 325 -2.79 24.70 -29.19
C GLU A 325 -2.97 24.89 -30.70
N GLU A 326 -4.21 25.10 -31.14
CA GLU A 326 -4.47 25.70 -32.46
C GLU A 326 -3.93 27.13 -32.53
#